data_AF-A0A9W9NFM9-F1
#
_entry.id   AF-A0A9W9NFM9-F1
#
_cell.length_a   1.000
_cell.length_b   1.000
_cell.length_c   1.000
_cell.angle_alpha   90.00
_cell.angle_beta   90.00
_cell.angle_gamma   90.00
#
_symmetry.space_group_name_H-M   'P 1'
#
loop_
_entity.id
_entity.type
_entity.pdbx_description
1 polymer ?
#
loop_
_entity_poly.entity_id
_entity_poly.type
_entity_poly.pdbx_seq_one_letter_code
_entity_poly.pdbx_strand_id
1 'polypeptide(L)'
;MSESFAILRRRRSDELAKLADEHMQHDLQADDRDKLKAAATKVSMWTTVGSAIGISLGLYAAIRLRSTRKAFFAAVRAQEKPVKVVFSDGRTEAIPDLTPLLKPTTLGDFATYFFASAGGLFLGGELGFLAGSASAGRNITSDPESRKRIETAFRRFRADVLRKEADALDKGDKMEDMMF
;
A
#
# COMPACT_ATOMS: atom_id res chain seq x y z
N MET A 1 20.01 -12.39 13.93
CA MET A 1 19.69 -10.96 13.69
C MET A 1 18.22 -10.72 13.30
N SER A 2 17.63 -11.45 12.34
CA SER A 2 16.22 -11.27 11.94
C SER A 2 15.21 -11.60 13.05
N GLU A 3 15.45 -12.66 13.83
CA GLU A 3 14.59 -13.04 14.95
C GLU A 3 14.60 -12.01 16.08
N SER A 4 15.77 -11.47 16.44
CA SER A 4 15.91 -10.42 17.47
C SER A 4 15.14 -9.15 17.10
N PHE A 5 15.20 -8.74 15.83
CA PHE A 5 14.46 -7.57 15.34
C PHE A 5 12.94 -7.81 15.30
N ALA A 6 12.51 -9.01 14.92
CA ALA A 6 11.10 -9.39 14.93
C ALA A 6 10.51 -9.43 16.35
N ILE A 7 11.27 -9.95 17.32
CA ILE A 7 10.88 -9.99 18.74
C ILE A 7 10.81 -8.58 19.33
N LEU A 8 11.78 -7.71 19.02
CA LEU A 8 11.79 -6.32 19.47
C LEU A 8 10.58 -5.55 18.93
N ARG A 9 10.29 -5.69 17.63
CA ARG A 9 9.11 -5.07 16.99
C ARG A 9 7.82 -5.53 17.64
N ARG A 10 7.70 -6.83 17.92
CA ARG A 10 6.51 -7.43 18.54
C ARG A 10 6.31 -6.97 19.98
N ARG A 11 7.38 -6.91 20.79
CA ARG A 11 7.30 -6.36 22.15
C ARG A 11 6.83 -4.90 22.13
N ARG A 12 7.39 -4.08 21.24
CA ARG A 12 6.99 -2.67 21.10
C ARG A 12 5.52 -2.55 20.68
N SER A 13 5.04 -3.37 19.75
CA SER A 13 3.62 -3.34 19.35
C SER A 13 2.70 -3.77 20.48
N ASP A 14 3.06 -4.81 21.23
CA ASP A 14 2.25 -5.33 22.33
C ASP A 14 2.18 -4.32 23.48
N GLU A 15 3.25 -3.58 23.73
CA GLU A 15 3.28 -2.53 24.75
C GLU A 15 2.43 -1.31 24.35
N LEU A 16 2.51 -0.88 23.09
CA LEU A 16 1.66 0.19 22.56
C LEU A 16 0.18 -0.21 22.56
N ALA A 17 -0.13 -1.47 22.25
CA ALA A 17 -1.49 -2.00 22.31
C ALA A 17 -2.03 -1.97 23.75
N LYS A 18 -1.24 -2.39 24.73
CA LYS A 18 -1.62 -2.31 26.15
C LYS A 18 -1.86 -0.86 26.60
N LEU A 19 -1.00 0.06 26.21
CA LEU A 19 -1.16 1.48 26.53
C LEU A 19 -2.44 2.04 25.89
N ALA A 20 -2.72 1.67 24.64
CA ALA A 20 -3.96 2.06 23.97
C ALA A 20 -5.20 1.50 24.69
N ASP A 21 -5.18 0.22 25.09
CA ASP A 21 -6.26 -0.40 25.85
C ASP A 21 -6.51 0.30 27.19
N GLU A 22 -5.44 0.69 27.90
CA GLU A 22 -5.52 1.44 29.16
C GLU A 22 -6.25 2.79 28.96
N HIS A 23 -5.83 3.58 27.96
CA HIS A 23 -6.51 4.84 27.65
C HIS A 23 -7.96 4.63 27.16
N MET A 24 -8.23 3.57 26.39
CA MET A 24 -9.59 3.26 25.95
C MET A 24 -10.52 2.86 27.11
N GLN A 25 -9.98 2.22 28.15
CA GLN A 25 -10.77 1.80 29.31
C GLN A 25 -10.96 2.94 30.31
N HIS A 26 -9.94 3.77 30.54
CA HIS A 26 -9.95 4.81 31.58
C HIS A 26 -10.46 6.17 31.09
N ASP A 27 -10.15 6.57 29.86
CA ASP A 27 -10.48 7.92 29.36
C ASP A 27 -11.81 7.98 28.56
N LEU A 28 -12.37 6.83 28.18
CA LEU A 28 -13.56 6.75 27.31
C LEU A 28 -14.75 6.08 28.00
N GLN A 29 -15.95 6.51 27.62
CA GLN A 29 -17.20 5.82 27.98
C GLN A 29 -17.44 4.62 27.07
N ALA A 30 -18.37 3.74 27.45
CA ALA A 30 -18.74 2.57 26.63
C ALA A 30 -19.21 2.98 25.23
N ASP A 31 -20.08 3.99 25.15
CA ASP A 31 -20.60 4.51 23.87
C ASP A 31 -19.49 5.10 22.98
N ASP A 32 -18.48 5.74 23.57
CA ASP A 32 -17.35 6.29 22.82
C ASP A 32 -16.49 5.17 22.21
N ARG A 33 -16.27 4.09 22.97
CA ARG A 33 -15.57 2.88 22.48
C ARG A 33 -16.34 2.22 21.33
N ASP A 34 -17.66 2.12 21.44
CA ASP A 34 -18.49 1.53 20.39
C ASP A 34 -18.48 2.38 19.12
N LYS A 35 -18.50 3.72 19.25
CA LYS A 35 -18.32 4.64 18.11
C LYS A 35 -16.97 4.46 17.44
N LEU A 36 -15.88 4.35 18.20
CA LEU A 36 -14.54 4.10 17.67
C LEU A 36 -14.43 2.74 16.97
N LYS A 37 -15.02 1.68 17.55
CA LYS A 37 -15.05 0.34 16.96
C LYS A 37 -15.87 0.33 15.67
N ALA A 38 -17.03 0.98 15.65
CA ALA A 38 -17.86 1.12 14.46
C ALA A 38 -17.13 1.91 13.37
N ALA A 39 -16.44 2.99 13.73
CA ALA A 39 -15.60 3.76 12.81
C ALA A 39 -14.48 2.92 12.21
N ALA A 40 -13.72 2.20 13.03
CA ALA A 40 -12.64 1.31 12.57
C ALA A 40 -13.17 0.20 11.65
N THR A 41 -14.30 -0.42 12.00
CA THR A 41 -14.96 -1.45 11.19
C THR A 41 -15.37 -0.88 9.84
N LYS A 42 -15.90 0.35 9.82
CA LYS A 42 -16.32 1.03 8.58
C LYS A 42 -15.13 1.34 7.69
N VAL A 43 -14.03 1.87 8.24
CA VAL A 43 -12.79 2.11 7.49
C VAL A 43 -12.29 0.79 6.89
N SER A 44 -12.15 -0.25 7.71
CA SER A 44 -11.70 -1.57 7.28
C SER A 44 -12.57 -2.15 6.17
N MET A 45 -13.90 -2.05 6.29
CA MET A 45 -14.84 -2.51 5.27
C MET A 45 -14.63 -1.77 3.94
N TRP A 46 -14.57 -0.44 3.96
CA TRP A 46 -14.37 0.34 2.74
C TRP A 46 -13.00 0.13 2.11
N THR A 47 -11.92 0.03 2.90
CA THR A 47 -10.58 -0.33 2.43
C THR A 47 -10.57 -1.72 1.80
N THR A 48 -11.26 -2.69 2.41
CA THR A 48 -11.35 -4.07 1.89
C THR A 48 -12.09 -4.11 0.55
N VAL A 49 -13.25 -3.44 0.48
CA VAL A 49 -14.03 -3.32 -0.77
C VAL A 49 -13.22 -2.61 -1.85
N GLY A 50 -12.62 -1.48 -1.53
CA GLY A 50 -11.77 -0.72 -2.45
C GLY A 50 -10.59 -1.55 -2.96
N SER A 51 -9.91 -2.29 -2.06
CA SER A 51 -8.81 -3.19 -2.40
C SER A 51 -9.25 -4.31 -3.34
N ALA A 52 -10.39 -4.94 -3.07
CA ALA A 52 -10.92 -6.03 -3.90
C ALA A 52 -11.28 -5.53 -5.31
N ILE A 53 -11.93 -4.36 -5.41
CA ILE A 53 -12.23 -3.70 -6.69
C ILE A 53 -10.93 -3.34 -7.41
N GLY A 54 -9.97 -2.76 -6.68
CA GLY A 54 -8.67 -2.34 -7.19
C GLY A 54 -7.88 -3.49 -7.80
N ILE A 55 -7.74 -4.61 -7.08
CA ILE A 55 -7.09 -5.83 -7.59
C ILE A 55 -7.81 -6.33 -8.84
N SER A 56 -9.14 -6.37 -8.83
CA SER A 56 -9.93 -6.86 -9.96
C SER A 56 -9.72 -6.01 -11.21
N LEU A 57 -9.71 -4.68 -11.07
CA LEU A 57 -9.41 -3.75 -12.16
C LEU A 57 -7.95 -3.86 -12.62
N GLY A 58 -7.01 -4.02 -11.70
CA GLY A 58 -5.60 -4.27 -12.01
C GLY A 58 -5.40 -5.54 -12.83
N LEU A 59 -6.06 -6.63 -12.45
CA LEU A 59 -6.03 -7.90 -13.18
C LEU A 59 -6.65 -7.76 -14.57
N TYR A 60 -7.79 -7.06 -14.68
CA TYR A 60 -8.41 -6.76 -15.97
C TYR A 60 -7.48 -5.95 -16.88
N ALA A 61 -6.83 -4.92 -16.35
CA ALA A 61 -5.84 -4.12 -17.06
C ALA A 61 -4.64 -4.97 -17.51
N ALA A 62 -4.13 -5.88 -16.67
CA ALA A 62 -3.07 -6.82 -17.02
C ALA A 62 -3.47 -7.70 -18.22
N ILE A 63 -4.68 -8.27 -18.19
CA ILE A 63 -5.21 -9.10 -19.29
C ILE A 63 -5.29 -8.29 -20.59
N ARG A 64 -5.80 -7.05 -20.51
CA ARG A 64 -5.93 -6.13 -21.65
C ARG A 64 -4.57 -5.70 -22.23
N LEU A 65 -3.59 -5.40 -21.39
CA LEU A 65 -2.24 -5.04 -21.81
C LEU A 65 -1.54 -6.22 -22.50
N ARG A 66 -1.66 -7.41 -21.91
CA ARG A 66 -1.10 -8.63 -22.50
C ARG A 66 -1.72 -8.95 -23.85
N SER A 67 -3.03 -8.83 -24.00
CA SER A 67 -3.70 -9.08 -25.29
C SER A 67 -3.24 -8.09 -26.36
N THR A 68 -3.10 -6.81 -25.98
CA THR A 68 -2.63 -5.74 -26.89
C THR A 68 -1.19 -5.97 -27.33
N ARG A 69 -0.30 -6.34 -26.41
CA ARG A 69 1.10 -6.66 -26.73
C ARG A 69 1.21 -7.86 -27.68
N LYS A 70 0.40 -8.90 -27.49
CA LYS A 70 0.34 -10.05 -28.40
C LYS A 70 -0.16 -9.66 -29.78
N ALA A 71 -1.21 -8.86 -29.87
CA ALA A 71 -1.74 -8.38 -31.14
C ALA A 71 -0.71 -7.52 -31.90
N PHE A 72 -0.02 -6.64 -31.19
CA PHE A 72 1.05 -5.82 -31.76
C PHE A 72 2.21 -6.67 -32.29
N PHE A 73 2.68 -7.65 -31.50
CA PHE A 73 3.71 -8.58 -31.94
C PHE A 73 3.30 -9.39 -33.17
N ALA A 74 2.05 -9.87 -33.22
CA ALA A 74 1.52 -10.60 -34.36
C ALA A 74 1.49 -9.73 -35.63
N ALA A 75 1.05 -8.47 -35.52
CA ALA A 75 1.03 -7.53 -36.64
C ALA A 75 2.44 -7.24 -37.18
N VAL A 76 3.39 -6.91 -36.29
CA VAL A 76 4.78 -6.60 -36.67
C VAL A 76 5.50 -7.82 -37.26
N ARG A 77 5.18 -9.03 -36.78
CA ARG A 77 5.75 -10.27 -37.31
C ARG A 77 5.20 -10.63 -38.69
N ALA A 78 3.91 -10.39 -38.92
CA ALA A 78 3.23 -10.80 -40.15
C ALA A 78 3.41 -9.82 -41.32
N GLN A 79 3.84 -8.59 -41.05
CA GLN A 79 4.07 -7.57 -42.06
C GLN A 79 5.39 -7.83 -42.82
N GLU A 80 5.38 -7.64 -44.15
CA GLU A 80 6.61 -7.62 -44.94
C GLU A 80 7.52 -6.49 -44.46
N LYS A 81 8.75 -6.83 -44.09
CA LYS A 81 9.69 -5.89 -43.46
C LYS A 81 10.67 -5.35 -44.49
N PRO A 82 10.82 -4.03 -44.65
CA PRO A 82 11.91 -3.48 -45.44
C PRO A 82 13.23 -3.86 -44.78
N VAL A 83 14.14 -4.45 -45.56
CA VAL A 83 15.43 -4.98 -45.06
C VAL A 83 16.54 -3.95 -45.22
N LYS A 84 16.39 -3.02 -46.16
CA LYS A 84 17.41 -2.04 -46.55
C LYS A 84 16.77 -0.69 -46.87
N VAL A 85 17.41 0.40 -46.49
CA VAL A 85 17.13 1.77 -46.96
C VAL A 85 18.21 2.14 -47.97
N VAL A 86 17.81 2.67 -49.13
CA VAL A 86 18.72 3.26 -50.11
C VAL A 86 18.60 4.78 -50.00
N PHE A 87 19.71 5.43 -49.67
CA PHE A 87 19.79 6.89 -49.58
C PHE A 87 20.02 7.50 -50.97
N SER A 88 19.71 8.80 -51.10
CA SER A 88 19.83 9.53 -52.37
C SER A 88 21.25 9.60 -52.93
N ASP A 89 22.26 9.34 -52.10
CA ASP A 89 23.68 9.25 -52.47
C ASP A 89 24.11 7.82 -52.88
N GLY A 90 23.18 6.87 -52.96
CA GLY A 90 23.43 5.47 -53.31
C GLY A 90 23.91 4.60 -52.15
N ARG A 91 24.09 5.15 -50.94
CA ARG A 91 24.40 4.34 -49.75
C ARG A 91 23.23 3.44 -49.41
N THR A 92 23.52 2.23 -48.97
CA THR A 92 22.52 1.27 -48.49
C THR A 92 22.80 0.92 -47.04
N GLU A 93 21.81 1.09 -46.16
CA GLU A 93 21.90 0.66 -44.76
C GLU A 93 20.84 -0.39 -44.44
N ALA A 94 21.21 -1.38 -43.61
CA ALA A 94 20.31 -2.42 -43.17
C ALA A 94 19.37 -1.89 -42.08
N ILE A 95 18.08 -2.19 -42.18
CA ILE A 95 17.12 -1.86 -41.12
C ILE A 95 17.22 -2.92 -40.03
N PRO A 96 17.42 -2.55 -38.75
CA PRO A 96 17.49 -3.51 -37.66
C PRO A 96 16.13 -4.18 -37.43
N ASP A 97 16.12 -5.51 -37.26
CA ASP A 97 14.90 -6.24 -36.90
C ASP A 97 14.57 -6.04 -35.41
N LEU A 98 13.48 -5.33 -35.15
CA LEU A 98 12.99 -5.03 -33.80
C LEU A 98 12.14 -6.15 -33.20
N THR A 99 11.81 -7.19 -33.97
CA THR A 99 10.94 -8.30 -33.54
C THR A 99 11.41 -9.03 -32.29
N PRO A 100 12.72 -9.30 -32.10
CA PRO A 100 13.22 -9.93 -30.88
C PRO A 100 12.93 -9.11 -29.62
N LEU A 101 12.92 -7.77 -29.73
CA LEU A 101 12.67 -6.87 -28.61
C LEU A 101 11.18 -6.78 -28.24
N LEU A 102 10.30 -7.02 -29.22
CA LEU A 102 8.85 -6.99 -29.05
C LEU A 102 8.27 -8.34 -28.63
N LYS A 103 9.10 -9.39 -28.59
CA LYS A 103 8.68 -10.74 -28.26
C LYS A 103 8.12 -10.77 -26.82
N PRO A 104 6.89 -11.27 -26.62
CA PRO A 104 6.37 -11.49 -25.27
C PRO A 104 7.29 -12.42 -24.47
N THR A 105 7.59 -12.04 -23.23
CA THR A 105 8.45 -12.82 -22.31
C THR A 105 7.68 -13.21 -21.05
N THR A 106 8.08 -14.32 -20.43
CA THR A 106 7.48 -14.82 -19.17
C THR A 106 7.69 -13.83 -18.03
N LEU A 107 8.89 -13.25 -17.92
CA LEU A 107 9.20 -12.23 -16.92
C LEU A 107 8.36 -10.95 -17.12
N GLY A 108 8.16 -10.53 -18.37
CA GLY A 108 7.31 -9.38 -18.70
C GLY A 108 5.83 -9.63 -18.38
N ASP A 109 5.35 -10.85 -18.63
CA ASP A 109 4.00 -11.28 -18.24
C ASP A 109 3.85 -11.26 -16.71
N PHE A 110 4.79 -11.84 -15.95
CA PHE A 110 4.80 -11.79 -14.50
C PHE A 110 4.77 -10.36 -13.97
N ALA A 111 5.68 -9.51 -14.44
CA ALA A 111 5.75 -8.11 -14.05
C ALA A 111 4.42 -7.39 -14.31
N THR A 112 3.78 -7.66 -15.46
CA THR A 112 2.50 -7.04 -15.82
C THR A 112 1.40 -7.43 -14.84
N TYR A 113 1.22 -8.72 -14.52
CA TYR A 113 0.22 -9.15 -13.54
C TYR A 113 0.53 -8.64 -12.14
N PHE A 114 1.80 -8.70 -11.72
CA PHE A 114 2.22 -8.23 -10.41
C PHE A 114 1.99 -6.74 -10.23
N PHE A 115 2.57 -5.89 -11.08
CA PHE A 115 2.48 -4.44 -10.92
C PHE A 115 1.08 -3.90 -11.19
N ALA A 116 0.33 -4.47 -12.13
CA ALA A 116 -1.04 -4.04 -12.35
C ALA A 116 -1.94 -4.41 -11.16
N SER A 117 -1.79 -5.60 -10.58
CA SER A 117 -2.56 -6.01 -9.39
C SER A 117 -2.11 -5.25 -8.14
N ALA A 118 -0.81 -5.06 -7.94
CA ALA A 118 -0.26 -4.30 -6.81
C ALA A 118 -0.65 -2.82 -6.88
N GLY A 119 -0.55 -2.21 -8.07
CA GLY A 119 -1.01 -0.84 -8.31
C GLY A 119 -2.53 -0.72 -8.13
N GLY A 120 -3.29 -1.70 -8.61
CA GLY A 120 -4.73 -1.79 -8.39
C GLY A 120 -5.09 -1.87 -6.91
N LEU A 121 -4.44 -2.76 -6.16
CA LEU A 121 -4.59 -2.87 -4.71
C LEU A 121 -4.28 -1.55 -4.01
N PHE A 122 -3.16 -0.92 -4.35
CA PHE A 122 -2.75 0.35 -3.75
C PHE A 122 -3.78 1.44 -4.00
N LEU A 123 -4.13 1.70 -5.27
CA LEU A 123 -5.10 2.73 -5.62
C LEU A 123 -6.49 2.45 -5.03
N GLY A 124 -6.96 1.20 -5.14
CA GLY A 124 -8.25 0.80 -4.59
C GLY A 124 -8.28 0.86 -3.07
N GLY A 125 -7.22 0.43 -2.41
CA GLY A 125 -7.07 0.42 -0.95
C GLY A 125 -7.02 1.84 -0.38
N GLU A 126 -6.24 2.74 -0.98
CA GLU A 126 -6.16 4.15 -0.58
C GLU A 126 -7.49 4.88 -0.79
N LEU A 127 -8.14 4.67 -1.94
CA LEU A 127 -9.46 5.26 -2.20
C LEU A 127 -10.52 4.71 -1.24
N GLY A 128 -10.50 3.40 -0.98
CA GLY A 128 -11.36 2.78 0.02
C GLY A 128 -11.08 3.30 1.43
N PHE A 129 -9.83 3.49 1.79
CA PHE A 129 -9.42 4.08 3.07
C PHE A 129 -9.90 5.52 3.22
N LEU A 130 -9.73 6.36 2.19
CA LEU A 130 -10.19 7.74 2.20
C LEU A 130 -11.72 7.82 2.32
N ALA A 131 -12.44 7.02 1.54
CA ALA A 131 -13.91 6.94 1.60
C ALA A 131 -14.39 6.45 2.98
N GLY A 132 -13.74 5.41 3.49
CA GLY A 132 -13.99 4.86 4.83
C GLY A 132 -13.74 5.90 5.92
N SER A 133 -12.63 6.62 5.84
CA SER A 133 -12.23 7.66 6.81
C SER A 133 -13.19 8.84 6.80
N ALA A 134 -13.61 9.32 5.62
CA ALA A 134 -14.62 10.37 5.51
C ALA A 134 -15.96 9.93 6.11
N SER A 135 -16.37 8.68 5.83
CA SER A 135 -17.63 8.11 6.32
C SER A 135 -17.61 7.83 7.82
N ALA A 136 -16.47 7.40 8.36
CA ALA A 136 -16.26 7.17 9.79
C ALA A 136 -16.12 8.48 10.55
N GLY A 137 -15.42 9.46 9.99
CA GLY A 137 -15.26 10.80 10.55
C GLY A 137 -16.61 11.46 10.82
N ARG A 138 -17.55 11.38 9.87
CA ARG A 138 -18.93 11.88 10.06
C ARG A 138 -19.62 11.28 11.29
N ASN A 139 -19.41 9.98 11.56
CA ASN A 139 -20.00 9.26 12.69
C ASN A 139 -19.36 9.65 14.03
N ILE A 140 -18.06 9.94 14.05
CA ILE A 140 -17.38 10.42 15.26
C ILE A 140 -17.74 11.89 15.54
N THR A 141 -17.92 12.71 14.50
CA THR A 141 -18.17 14.15 14.65
C THR A 141 -19.61 14.53 14.94
N SER A 142 -20.57 13.59 14.85
CA SER A 142 -21.99 13.88 15.07
C SER A 142 -22.32 14.23 16.53
N ASP A 143 -21.50 13.77 17.48
CA ASP A 143 -21.63 14.09 18.90
C ASP A 143 -20.42 14.94 19.36
N PRO A 144 -20.62 16.24 19.63
CA PRO A 144 -19.55 17.15 20.03
C PRO A 144 -18.86 16.77 21.34
N GLU A 145 -19.56 16.16 22.29
CA GLU A 145 -18.99 15.79 23.59
C GLU A 145 -18.15 14.52 23.47
N SER A 146 -18.69 13.51 22.79
CA SER A 146 -17.94 12.28 22.47
C SER A 146 -16.68 12.59 21.68
N ARG A 147 -16.76 13.49 20.69
CA ARG A 147 -15.60 13.98 19.95
C ARG A 147 -14.54 14.59 20.86
N LYS A 148 -14.92 15.46 21.80
CA LYS A 148 -13.99 16.08 22.75
C LYS A 148 -13.30 15.02 23.62
N ARG A 149 -14.05 14.06 24.17
CA ARG A 149 -13.50 12.97 25.00
C ARG A 149 -12.51 12.12 24.22
N ILE A 150 -12.88 11.71 23.00
CA ILE A 150 -12.01 10.94 22.09
C ILE A 150 -10.73 11.72 21.77
N GLU A 151 -10.84 13.02 21.48
CA GLU A 151 -9.68 13.84 21.17
C GLU A 151 -8.74 14.02 22.38
N THR A 152 -9.30 14.23 23.57
CA THR A 152 -8.51 14.32 24.81
C THR A 152 -7.82 13.00 25.11
N ALA A 153 -8.52 11.87 25.03
CA ALA A 153 -7.95 10.53 25.22
C ALA A 153 -6.81 10.26 24.22
N PHE A 154 -7.02 10.62 22.95
CA PHE A 154 -6.01 10.45 21.91
C PHE A 154 -4.77 11.33 22.15
N ARG A 155 -4.95 12.58 22.61
CA ARG A 155 -3.82 13.46 22.98
C ARG A 155 -3.02 12.90 24.16
N ARG A 156 -3.69 12.37 25.18
CA ARG A 156 -3.04 11.72 26.34
C ARG A 156 -2.24 10.50 25.91
N PHE A 157 -2.88 9.60 25.16
CA PHE A 157 -2.22 8.45 24.57
C PHE A 157 -0.96 8.83 23.78
N ARG A 158 -1.05 9.83 22.89
CA ARG A 158 0.12 10.29 22.13
C ARG A 158 1.23 10.85 23.01
N ALA A 159 0.88 11.59 24.07
CA ALA A 159 1.87 12.10 25.01
C ALA A 159 2.58 10.95 25.73
N ASP A 160 1.86 9.90 26.13
CA ASP A 160 2.43 8.75 26.82
C ASP A 160 3.25 7.85 25.89
N VAL A 161 2.84 7.70 24.62
CA VAL A 161 3.68 7.07 23.59
C VAL A 161 5.00 7.83 23.42
N LEU A 162 4.95 9.15 23.28
CA LEU A 162 6.16 9.97 23.12
C LEU A 162 7.06 9.93 24.35
N ARG A 163 6.49 9.90 25.57
CA ARG A 163 7.27 9.71 26.81
C ARG A 163 7.96 8.36 26.82
N LYS A 164 7.26 7.28 26.46
CA LYS A 164 7.87 5.95 26.36
C LYS A 164 8.96 5.87 25.30
N GLU A 165 8.78 6.54 24.17
CA GLU A 165 9.81 6.61 23.13
C GLU A 165 11.02 7.41 23.60
N ALA A 166 10.82 8.51 24.33
CA ALA A 166 11.90 9.25 24.98
C ALA A 166 12.62 8.41 26.04
N ASP A 167 11.88 7.74 26.93
CA ASP A 167 12.45 6.84 27.94
C ASP A 167 13.24 5.69 27.30
N ALA A 168 12.79 5.17 26.15
CA ALA A 168 13.50 4.14 25.40
C ALA A 168 14.80 4.68 24.78
N LEU A 169 14.80 5.93 24.31
CA LEU A 169 16.00 6.61 23.81
C LEU A 169 16.98 6.94 24.94
N ASP A 170 16.48 7.43 26.08
CA ASP A 170 17.26 7.81 27.26
C ASP A 170 17.87 6.61 27.99
N LYS A 171 17.16 5.48 28.00
CA LYS A 171 17.69 4.22 28.54
C LYS A 171 18.90 3.73 27.77
N GLY A 172 19.06 4.17 26.52
CA GLY A 172 20.08 3.72 25.60
C GLY A 172 19.98 2.21 25.41
N ASP A 173 19.61 1.74 24.22
CA ASP A 173 20.24 0.50 23.77
C ASP A 173 21.73 0.79 23.82
N LYS A 174 22.39 0.34 24.90
CA LYS A 174 23.79 0.58 25.20
C LYS A 174 24.55 0.19 23.94
N MET A 175 25.06 1.17 23.20
CA MET A 175 25.94 0.89 22.07
C MET A 175 27.16 0.05 22.51
N GLU A 176 27.47 0.06 23.80
CA GLU A 176 28.50 -0.78 24.44
C GLU A 176 28.14 -2.29 24.46
N ASP A 177 26.87 -2.68 24.57
CA ASP A 177 26.45 -4.11 24.53
C ASP A 177 26.24 -4.63 23.08
N MET A 178 26.32 -3.76 22.07
CA MET A 178 26.23 -4.14 20.65
C MET A 178 27.59 -4.19 19.93
N MET A 179 28.66 -3.69 20.54
CA MET A 179 30.01 -3.69 19.97
C MET A 179 30.98 -4.71 20.60
N PHE A 180 30.55 -5.46 21.63
CA PHE A 180 31.35 -6.51 22.28
C PHE A 180 30.57 -7.83 22.41
#